data_AF-A0A0V8RW52-F1
#
_entry.id   AF-A0A0V8RW52-F1
#
_cell.length_a   1.000
_cell.length_b   1.000
_cell.length_c   1.000
_cell.angle_alpha   90.00
_cell.angle_beta   90.00
_cell.angle_gamma   90.00
#
_symmetry.space_group_name_H-M   'P 1'
#
loop_
_entity.id
_entity.type
_entity.pdbx_description
1 polymer ?
#
loop_
_entity_poly.entity_id
_entity_poly.type
_entity_poly.pdbx_seq_one_letter_code
_entity_poly.pdbx_strand_id
1 'polypeptide(L)'
;MAVTVVFHLRAERKVKRVVYDDHGRRVSEDVFDGIKTVVIDGSRARLPAGIHGGIAVYVIDGETKASKQGALLVIAPAYRG
;
A
#
# COMPACT_ATOMS: atom_id res chain seq x y z
N MET A 1 0.55 -10.58 -13.90
CA MET A 1 1.22 -10.28 -12.61
C MET A 1 0.34 -9.33 -11.82
N ALA A 2 0.01 -9.63 -10.57
CA ALA A 2 -0.78 -8.73 -9.72
C ALA A 2 0.04 -7.47 -9.35
N VAL A 3 -0.65 -6.36 -9.09
CA VAL A 3 -0.06 -5.09 -8.64
C VAL A 3 -0.78 -4.63 -7.39
N THR A 4 -0.03 -4.29 -6.33
CA THR A 4 -0.60 -3.64 -5.14
C THR A 4 -0.43 -2.13 -5.26
N VAL A 5 -1.51 -1.37 -5.05
CA VAL A 5 -1.47 0.09 -4.87
C VAL A 5 -1.82 0.44 -3.44
N VAL A 6 -0.97 1.22 -2.79
CA VAL A 6 -1.13 1.68 -1.40
C VAL A 6 -1.42 3.16 -1.41
N PHE A 7 -2.61 3.56 -0.95
CA PHE A 7 -3.00 4.95 -0.79
C PHE A 7 -2.90 5.35 0.69
N HIS A 8 -1.93 6.17 1.05
CA HIS A 8 -1.80 6.75 2.37
C HIS A 8 -2.44 8.13 2.41
N LEU A 9 -3.68 8.18 2.90
CA LEU A 9 -4.51 9.37 3.08
C LEU A 9 -4.16 10.01 4.44
N ARG A 10 -3.15 10.88 4.46
CA ARG A 10 -2.55 11.38 5.71
C ARG A 10 -3.52 12.20 6.55
N ALA A 11 -4.34 13.05 5.91
CA ALA A 11 -5.34 13.88 6.58
C ALA A 11 -6.41 13.03 7.29
N GLU A 12 -6.80 11.91 6.68
CA GLU A 12 -7.77 10.96 7.25
C GLU A 12 -7.14 9.95 8.22
N ARG A 13 -5.80 9.94 8.34
CA ARG A 13 -5.05 8.90 9.05
C ARG A 13 -5.45 7.48 8.58
N LYS A 14 -5.60 7.31 7.28
CA LYS A 14 -6.11 6.09 6.67
C LYS A 14 -5.15 5.58 5.61
N VAL A 15 -5.01 4.26 5.52
CA VAL A 15 -4.33 3.61 4.41
C VAL A 15 -5.29 2.66 3.72
N LYS A 16 -5.36 2.74 2.40
CA LYS A 16 -6.03 1.73 1.56
C LYS A 16 -4.98 0.92 0.83
N ARG A 17 -5.06 -0.40 0.90
CA ARG A 17 -4.21 -1.32 0.14
C ARG A 17 -5.10 -2.04 -0.86
N VAL A 18 -4.90 -1.76 -2.14
CA VAL A 18 -5.72 -2.30 -3.22
C VAL A 18 -4.87 -3.22 -4.07
N VAL A 19 -5.36 -4.42 -4.36
CA VAL A 19 -4.69 -5.38 -5.25
C VAL A 19 -5.44 -5.41 -6.57
N TYR A 20 -4.72 -5.28 -7.66
CA TYR A 20 -5.21 -5.40 -9.03
C TYR A 20 -4.63 -6.65 -9.69
N ASP A 21 -5.43 -7.34 -10.49
CA ASP A 21 -4.93 -8.38 -11.38
C ASP A 21 -4.21 -7.80 -12.61
N ASP A 22 -3.75 -8.69 -13.48
CA ASP A 22 -3.03 -8.35 -14.70
C ASP A 22 -3.89 -7.70 -15.80
N HIS A 23 -5.21 -7.72 -15.65
CA HIS A 23 -6.15 -7.02 -16.51
C HIS A 23 -6.54 -5.64 -15.93
N GLY A 24 -5.92 -5.22 -14.82
CA GLY A 24 -6.23 -3.96 -14.14
C GLY A 24 -7.54 -3.99 -13.36
N ARG A 25 -8.11 -5.17 -13.10
CA ARG A 25 -9.33 -5.31 -12.29
C ARG A 25 -8.94 -5.38 -10.81
N ARG A 26 -9.65 -4.63 -9.98
CA ARG A 26 -9.49 -4.70 -8.52
C ARG A 26 -9.98 -6.05 -8.01
N VAL A 27 -9.12 -6.80 -7.33
CA VAL A 27 -9.43 -8.12 -6.76
C VAL A 27 -9.52 -8.11 -5.23
N SER A 28 -8.89 -7.15 -4.57
CA SER A 28 -8.94 -7.01 -3.11
C SER A 28 -8.73 -5.56 -2.69
N GLU A 29 -9.30 -5.17 -1.54
CA GLU A 29 -8.98 -3.92 -0.84
C GLU A 29 -9.04 -4.14 0.66
N ASP A 30 -8.00 -3.67 1.36
CA ASP A 30 -8.00 -3.51 2.81
C ASP A 30 -7.96 -2.03 3.18
N VAL A 31 -8.62 -1.67 4.28
CA VAL A 31 -8.62 -0.32 4.84
C VAL A 31 -8.08 -0.35 6.27
N PHE A 32 -7.12 0.52 6.57
CA PHE A 32 -6.48 0.64 7.86
C PHE A 32 -6.63 2.07 8.40
N ASP A 33 -7.40 2.23 9.48
CA ASP A 33 -7.59 3.52 10.15
C ASP A 33 -6.53 3.78 11.24
N GLY A 34 -6.37 5.05 11.59
CA GLY A 34 -5.45 5.53 12.64
C GLY A 34 -3.97 5.54 12.25
N ILE A 35 -3.65 5.27 10.99
CA ILE A 35 -2.28 5.16 10.49
C ILE A 35 -1.67 6.55 10.27
N LYS A 36 -0.46 6.75 10.78
CA LYS A 36 0.36 7.95 10.57
C LYS A 36 1.57 7.68 9.68
N THR A 37 2.06 6.44 9.71
CA THR A 37 3.30 6.04 9.04
C THR A 37 3.11 4.73 8.30
N VAL A 38 3.61 4.66 7.08
CA VAL A 38 3.66 3.45 6.27
C VAL A 38 5.12 3.09 6.03
N VAL A 39 5.47 1.83 6.26
CA VAL A 39 6.79 1.26 5.95
C VAL A 39 6.60 0.23 4.86
N ILE A 40 7.34 0.38 3.76
CA ILE A 40 7.40 -0.60 2.69
C ILE A 40 8.69 -1.40 2.87
N ASP A 41 8.56 -2.64 3.35
CA ASP A 41 9.69 -3.53 3.65
C ASP A 41 9.91 -4.51 2.51
N GLY A 42 11.16 -4.69 2.08
CA GLY A 42 11.57 -5.71 1.10
C GLY A 42 10.82 -5.71 -0.24
N SER A 43 10.13 -4.63 -0.60
CA SER A 43 9.28 -4.56 -1.78
C SER A 43 9.82 -3.55 -2.79
N ARG A 44 9.72 -3.86 -4.09
CA ARG A 44 10.02 -2.91 -5.16
C ARG A 44 8.84 -1.94 -5.32
N ALA A 45 8.84 -0.89 -4.51
CA ALA A 45 7.86 0.18 -4.59
C ALA A 45 8.30 1.25 -5.59
N ARG A 46 7.41 1.60 -6.51
CA ARG A 46 7.52 2.80 -7.33
C ARG A 46 6.82 3.93 -6.59
N LEU A 47 7.55 5.01 -6.37
CA LEU A 47 6.98 6.25 -5.89
C LEU A 47 6.30 6.95 -7.08
N PRO A 48 5.08 7.47 -6.94
CA PRO A 48 4.45 8.30 -7.93
C PRO A 48 5.32 9.53 -8.18
N ALA A 49 5.22 10.10 -9.38
CA ALA A 49 5.99 11.29 -9.79
C ALA A 49 5.69 12.56 -8.97
N GLY A 50 4.83 12.49 -7.94
CA GLY A 50 4.53 13.60 -7.03
C GLY A 50 3.87 13.15 -5.73
N ILE A 51 4.14 13.89 -4.66
CA ILE A 51 3.35 13.84 -3.41
C ILE A 51 2.27 14.90 -3.55
N HIS A 52 1.03 14.50 -3.79
CA HIS A 52 -0.08 15.44 -3.98
C HIS A 52 -0.80 15.66 -2.64
N GLY A 53 -0.56 16.83 -2.02
CA GLY A 53 -1.49 17.50 -1.09
C GLY A 53 -2.12 16.65 0.02
N GLY A 54 -1.38 15.73 0.64
CA GLY A 54 -1.88 14.91 1.77
C GLY A 54 -2.13 13.44 1.43
N ILE A 55 -1.92 13.03 0.18
CA ILE A 55 -1.95 11.63 -0.24
C ILE A 55 -0.55 11.22 -0.73
N ALA A 56 -0.06 10.10 -0.20
CA ALA A 56 1.09 9.39 -0.77
C ALA A 56 0.58 8.09 -1.38
N VAL A 57 0.91 7.83 -2.63
CA VAL A 57 0.59 6.56 -3.29
C VAL A 57 1.87 5.74 -3.42
N TYR A 58 1.79 4.42 -3.36
CA TYR A 58 2.90 3.51 -3.65
C TYR A 58 2.39 2.42 -4.58
N VAL A 59 3.12 2.12 -5.64
CA VAL A 59 2.81 1.01 -6.55
C VAL A 59 3.85 -0.08 -6.32
N ILE A 60 3.40 -1.27 -5.97
CA ILE A 60 4.25 -2.41 -5.62
C ILE A 60 3.94 -3.54 -6.60
N ASP A 61 4.98 -4.06 -7.24
CA ASP A 61 4.88 -5.23 -8.11
C ASP A 61 4.57 -6.47 -7.25
N GLY A 62 3.47 -7.17 -7.54
CA GLY A 62 3.03 -8.35 -6.83
C GLY A 62 2.04 -8.11 -5.68
N GLU A 63 1.63 -9.22 -5.07
CA GLU A 63 0.82 -9.20 -3.86
C GLU A 63 1.65 -8.88 -2.62
N THR A 64 1.02 -8.20 -1.66
CA THR A 64 1.64 -7.83 -0.39
C THR A 64 0.83 -8.39 0.78
N LYS A 65 1.41 -8.32 1.99
CA LYS A 65 0.71 -8.44 3.26
C LYS A 65 0.91 -7.17 4.05
N ALA A 66 -0.06 -6.85 4.90
CA ALA A 66 -0.01 -5.68 5.76
C ALA A 66 -0.11 -6.08 7.23
N SER A 67 0.71 -5.45 8.08
CA SER A 67 0.69 -5.63 9.53
C SER A 67 0.62 -4.26 10.22
N LYS A 68 -0.39 -4.07 11.07
CA LYS A 68 -0.60 -2.82 11.81
C LYS A 68 -0.01 -2.95 13.22
N GLN A 69 0.80 -1.96 13.61
CA GLN A 69 1.38 -1.84 14.95
C GLN A 69 1.11 -0.42 15.47
N GLY A 70 0.01 -0.25 16.21
CA GLY A 70 -0.45 1.08 16.62
C GLY A 70 -0.77 1.98 15.41
N ALA A 71 -0.05 3.09 15.26
CA ALA A 71 -0.20 4.03 14.15
C ALA A 71 0.74 3.74 12.95
N LEU A 72 1.52 2.64 13.02
CA LEU A 72 2.40 2.17 11.96
C LEU A 72 1.72 1.07 11.14
N LEU A 73 1.84 1.13 9.82
CA LEU A 73 1.48 0.03 8.92
C LEU A 73 2.72 -0.44 8.16
N VAL A 74 3.07 -1.71 8.31
CA VAL A 74 4.15 -2.35 7.55
C VAL A 74 3.54 -3.13 6.39
N ILE A 75 4.04 -2.89 5.18
CA ILE A 75 3.65 -3.60 3.97
C ILE A 75 4.87 -4.32 3.41
N ALA A 76 4.74 -5.63 3.21
CA ALA A 76 5.82 -6.51 2.75
C ALA A 76 5.31 -7.48 1.67
N PRO A 77 6.18 -8.13 0.87
CA PRO A 77 5.76 -9.10 -0.14
C PRO A 77 5.00 -10.27 0.50
N ALA A 78 3.97 -10.77 -0.18
CA ALA A 78 3.18 -11.90 0.32
C ALA A 78 3.98 -13.22 0.37
N TYR A 79 4.99 -13.34 -0.50
CA TYR A 79 5.91 -14.47 -0.60
C TYR A 79 7.35 -13.97 -0.46
N ARG A 80 8.07 -14.46 0.55
CA ARG A 80 9.55 -14.36 0.62
C ARG A 80 10.08 -15.67 0.04
N GLY A 81 10.46 -15.65 -1.23
CA GLY A 81 11.29 -16.67 -1.86
C GLY A 81 12.72 -16.19 -1.88
#